data_AF-A0A183E0I1-F1
#
_entry.id   AF-A0A183E0I1-F1
#
_cell.length_a   1.000
_cell.length_b   1.000
_cell.length_c   1.000
_cell.angle_alpha   90.00
_cell.angle_beta   90.00
_cell.angle_gamma   90.00
#
_symmetry.space_group_name_H-M   'P 1'
#
loop_
_entity.id
_entity.type
_entity.pdbx_description
1 polymer ?
#
loop_
_entity_poly.entity_id
_entity_poly.type
_entity_poly.pdbx_seq_one_letter_code
_entity_poly.pdbx_strand_id
1 'polypeptide(L)'
;MHFQQDSLIWSGLVESKIRHLIAQLERHPAIALCHIHPKYFLPLTDPLPVTAPIPDPVCRVWFIGLDLNKQLSRNIDIQNEVQSFLDIVTSAAHNQCIYNEGMSVLPQYLRRAELPRWLKPADLARGRKATKKVKYNATLQRQQQSVSLSLCLYWEKW
;
A
#
# COMPACT_ATOMS: atom_id res chain seq x y z
N MET A 1 2.63 -5.47 -25.68
CA MET A 1 1.36 -5.19 -24.95
C MET A 1 1.18 -6.00 -23.65
N HIS A 2 2.21 -6.71 -23.14
CA HIS A 2 2.07 -7.61 -21.98
C HIS A 2 2.23 -6.92 -20.60
N PHE A 3 2.99 -5.82 -20.52
CA PHE A 3 3.34 -5.15 -19.25
C PHE A 3 2.15 -4.69 -18.38
N GLN A 4 1.05 -4.24 -18.98
CA GLN A 4 -0.13 -3.82 -18.22
C GLN A 4 -0.82 -5.02 -17.57
N GLN A 5 -0.82 -6.17 -18.24
CA GLN A 5 -1.39 -7.40 -17.73
C GLN A 5 -0.53 -7.95 -16.58
N ASP A 6 0.79 -7.94 -16.73
CA ASP A 6 1.72 -8.41 -15.70
C ASP A 6 1.64 -7.55 -14.44
N SER A 7 1.53 -6.22 -14.60
CA SER A 7 1.30 -5.29 -13.49
C SER A 7 -0.01 -5.60 -12.75
N LEU A 8 -1.09 -5.90 -13.47
CA LEU A 8 -2.39 -6.23 -12.87
C LEU A 8 -2.33 -7.56 -12.11
N ILE A 9 -1.72 -8.60 -12.69
CA ILE A 9 -1.59 -9.91 -12.06
C ILE A 9 -0.76 -9.80 -10.78
N TRP A 10 0.42 -9.16 -10.86
CA TRP A 10 1.28 -8.94 -9.71
C TRP A 10 0.59 -8.11 -8.62
N SER A 11 -0.11 -7.03 -9.00
CA SER A 11 -0.89 -6.22 -8.05
C SER A 11 -1.98 -7.03 -7.35
N GLY A 12 -2.69 -7.89 -8.10
CA GLY A 12 -3.71 -8.78 -7.53
C GLY A 12 -3.13 -9.81 -6.56
N LEU A 13 -1.95 -10.35 -6.86
CA LEU A 13 -1.21 -11.23 -5.94
C LEU A 13 -0.89 -10.49 -4.64
N VAL A 14 -0.26 -9.32 -4.72
CA VAL A 14 0.09 -8.50 -3.54
C VAL A 14 -1.16 -8.19 -2.71
N GLU A 15 -2.22 -7.69 -3.35
CA GLU A 15 -3.50 -7.38 -2.71
C GLU A 15 -4.09 -8.60 -1.98
N SER A 16 -4.04 -9.79 -2.60
CA SER A 16 -4.53 -11.03 -2.00
C SER A 16 -3.79 -11.41 -0.71
N LYS A 17 -2.52 -10.97 -0.58
CA LYS A 17 -1.67 -11.29 0.57
C LYS A 17 -1.75 -10.25 1.69
N ILE A 18 -2.25 -9.03 1.44
CA ILE A 18 -2.29 -7.98 2.47
C ILE A 18 -3.07 -8.42 3.71
N ARG A 19 -4.13 -9.24 3.57
CA ARG A 19 -4.86 -9.79 4.73
C ARG A 19 -3.98 -10.60 5.68
N HIS A 20 -2.94 -11.26 5.16
CA HIS A 20 -1.99 -11.99 6.02
C HIS A 20 -1.17 -11.01 6.86
N LEU A 21 -0.69 -9.91 6.28
CA LEU A 21 -0.01 -8.84 7.02
C LEU A 21 -0.93 -8.25 8.09
N ILE A 22 -2.18 -7.92 7.75
CA ILE A 22 -3.17 -7.40 8.73
C ILE A 22 -3.31 -8.37 9.90
N ALA A 23 -3.49 -9.66 9.62
CA ALA A 23 -3.65 -10.67 10.67
C ALA A 23 -2.38 -10.82 11.55
N GLN A 24 -1.18 -10.58 11.02
CA GLN A 24 0.05 -10.54 11.84
C GLN A 24 0.07 -9.27 12.71
N LEU A 25 -0.23 -8.11 12.12
CA LEU A 25 -0.26 -6.83 12.82
C LEU A 25 -1.30 -6.78 13.95
N GLU A 26 -2.50 -7.35 13.76
CA GLU A 26 -3.54 -7.42 14.80
C GLU A 26 -3.14 -8.25 16.02
N ARG A 27 -2.14 -9.15 15.89
CA ARG A 27 -1.59 -9.93 17.00
C ARG A 27 -0.40 -9.25 17.67
N HIS A 28 0.15 -8.20 17.06
CA HIS A 28 1.28 -7.49 17.61
C HIS A 28 0.84 -6.68 18.85
N PRO A 29 1.47 -6.84 20.03
CA PRO A 29 0.95 -6.29 21.29
C PRO A 29 0.88 -4.76 21.33
N ALA A 30 1.72 -4.08 20.55
CA ALA A 30 1.69 -2.63 20.44
C ALA A 30 0.55 -2.10 19.55
N ILE A 31 -0.13 -2.97 18.79
CA ILE A 31 -1.20 -2.62 17.83
C ILE A 31 -2.56 -2.98 18.43
N ALA A 32 -3.37 -1.96 18.66
CA ALA A 32 -4.75 -2.07 19.14
C ALA A 32 -5.77 -2.30 18.00
N LEU A 33 -5.50 -1.77 16.80
CA LEU A 33 -6.37 -1.90 15.63
C LEU A 33 -5.54 -1.84 14.35
N CYS A 34 -5.97 -2.53 13.31
CA CYS A 34 -5.38 -2.41 11.98
C CYS A 34 -6.52 -2.29 10.97
N HIS A 35 -6.40 -1.40 9.99
CA HIS A 35 -7.40 -1.27 8.93
C HIS A 35 -6.74 -1.00 7.59
N ILE A 36 -7.12 -1.76 6.57
CA ILE A 36 -6.74 -1.49 5.19
C ILE A 36 -7.76 -0.55 4.54
N HIS A 37 -7.27 0.43 3.79
CA HIS A 37 -8.10 1.15 2.84
C HIS A 37 -8.42 0.23 1.65
N PRO A 38 -9.70 -0.01 1.30
CA PRO A 38 -10.10 -1.03 0.31
C PRO A 38 -9.76 -0.67 -1.13
N LYS A 39 -9.22 0.53 -1.39
CA LYS A 39 -8.75 0.94 -2.71
C LYS A 39 -7.26 1.17 -2.65
N TYR A 40 -6.57 0.77 -3.71
CA TYR A 40 -5.24 1.29 -4.02
C TYR A 40 -5.34 2.69 -4.61
N PHE A 41 -4.23 3.41 -4.55
CA PHE A 41 -4.03 4.73 -5.14
C PHE A 41 -2.89 4.68 -6.13
N LEU A 42 -2.89 5.63 -7.06
CA LEU A 42 -1.72 5.91 -7.88
C LEU A 42 -0.90 7.00 -7.19
N PRO A 43 0.44 6.91 -7.18
CA PRO A 43 1.27 7.96 -6.62
C PRO A 43 0.99 9.32 -7.25
N LEU A 44 1.13 10.36 -6.44
CA LEU A 44 0.80 11.73 -6.82
C LEU A 44 1.91 12.44 -7.60
N THR A 45 3.18 12.09 -7.35
CA THR A 45 4.33 12.85 -7.82
C THR A 45 5.25 12.01 -8.71
N ASP A 46 5.84 12.70 -9.68
CA ASP A 46 7.04 12.30 -10.40
C ASP A 46 8.16 13.30 -10.02
N PRO A 47 9.23 12.87 -9.33
CA PRO A 47 9.51 11.50 -8.90
C PRO A 47 8.67 11.06 -7.70
N LEU A 48 8.57 9.75 -7.53
CA LEU A 48 7.95 9.15 -6.36
C LEU A 48 8.65 9.58 -5.06
N PRO A 49 7.92 9.69 -3.95
CA PRO A 49 8.53 9.91 -2.62
C PRO A 49 9.29 8.67 -2.09
N VAL A 50 9.56 7.68 -2.95
CA VAL A 50 10.33 6.47 -2.68
C VAL A 50 11.26 6.17 -3.86
N THR A 51 12.48 5.73 -3.57
CA THR A 51 13.42 5.25 -4.58
C THR A 51 13.03 3.85 -5.03
N ALA A 52 12.52 3.74 -6.25
CA ALA A 52 12.29 2.45 -6.88
C ALA A 52 13.61 1.82 -7.36
N PRO A 53 13.71 0.47 -7.39
CA PRO A 53 14.90 -0.23 -7.88
C PRO A 53 15.05 -0.19 -9.41
N ILE A 54 14.07 0.37 -10.13
CA ILE A 54 14.04 0.46 -11.58
C ILE A 54 13.57 1.85 -12.03
N PRO A 55 14.02 2.32 -13.22
CA PRO A 55 13.58 3.58 -13.79
C PRO A 55 12.09 3.54 -14.16
N ASP A 56 11.44 4.70 -14.07
CA ASP A 56 10.03 4.95 -14.45
C ASP A 56 9.03 3.88 -13.96
N PRO A 57 8.71 3.89 -12.66
CA PRO A 57 7.86 2.89 -12.02
C PRO A 57 6.33 3.20 -11.98
N VAL A 58 5.47 2.36 -12.58
CA VAL A 58 3.99 2.28 -12.38
C VAL A 58 3.73 1.61 -11.04
N CYS A 59 3.54 2.43 -10.02
CA CYS A 59 3.12 1.94 -8.73
C CYS A 59 1.59 1.95 -8.56
N ARG A 60 1.15 1.04 -7.72
CA ARG A 60 -0.09 1.12 -6.96
C ARG A 60 0.28 1.09 -5.49
N VAL A 61 -0.38 1.93 -4.71
CA VAL A 61 -0.09 2.11 -3.29
C VAL A 61 -1.34 1.74 -2.51
N TRP A 62 -1.20 0.82 -1.57
CA TRP A 62 -2.23 0.55 -0.56
C TRP A 62 -1.87 1.30 0.71
N PHE A 63 -2.86 1.57 1.55
CA PHE A 63 -2.64 2.16 2.87
C PHE A 63 -3.26 1.25 3.91
N ILE A 64 -2.48 0.95 4.93
CA ILE A 64 -2.91 0.30 6.17
C ILE A 64 -2.74 1.35 7.24
N GLY A 65 -3.71 1.53 8.14
CA GLY A 65 -3.55 2.36 9.33
C GLY A 65 -3.59 1.51 10.61
N LEU A 66 -2.80 1.92 11.60
CA LEU A 66 -2.48 1.18 12.83
C LEU A 66 -2.81 1.89 14.16
N ASP A 67 -3.93 1.46 14.78
CA ASP A 67 -4.34 1.57 16.18
C ASP A 67 -3.23 1.31 17.17
N LEU A 68 -2.80 2.24 17.99
CA LEU A 68 -1.62 2.06 18.79
C LEU A 68 -1.85 2.12 20.28
N ASN A 69 -1.40 1.06 20.94
CA ASN A 69 -1.42 1.01 22.37
C ASN A 69 -0.42 2.04 22.91
N LYS A 70 -0.96 3.13 23.46
CA LYS A 70 -0.20 4.27 23.98
C LYS A 70 0.89 3.87 24.97
N GLN A 71 0.68 2.79 25.73
CA GLN A 71 1.66 2.29 26.71
C GLN A 71 2.87 1.59 26.05
N LEU A 72 2.68 0.98 24.88
CA LEU A 72 3.69 0.19 24.16
C LEU A 72 4.23 0.89 22.90
N SER A 73 3.67 2.07 22.57
CA SER A 73 3.87 2.78 21.30
C SER A 73 5.21 3.49 21.08
N ARG A 74 6.06 3.64 22.12
CA ARG A 74 7.20 4.58 22.05
C ARG A 74 8.25 4.21 20.99
N ASN A 75 8.41 2.93 20.70
CA ASN A 75 9.33 2.41 19.68
C ASN A 75 8.74 1.10 19.14
N ILE A 76 7.60 1.18 18.46
CA ILE A 76 7.09 -0.03 17.81
C ILE A 76 8.13 -0.52 16.79
N ASP A 77 8.34 -1.82 16.74
CA ASP A 77 9.10 -2.48 15.70
C ASP A 77 8.22 -3.55 15.09
N ILE A 78 7.85 -3.38 13.81
CA ILE A 78 7.07 -4.35 13.03
C ILE A 78 7.88 -4.95 11.87
N GLN A 79 9.21 -4.88 11.93
CA GLN A 79 10.07 -5.37 10.85
C GLN A 79 9.84 -6.86 10.58
N ASN A 80 9.58 -7.65 11.63
CA ASN A 80 9.31 -9.09 11.50
C ASN A 80 8.02 -9.36 10.71
N GLU A 81 6.93 -8.65 11.00
CA GLU A 81 5.65 -8.78 10.32
C GLU A 81 5.77 -8.34 8.86
N VAL A 82 6.50 -7.26 8.61
CA VAL A 82 6.76 -6.76 7.25
C VAL A 82 7.61 -7.74 6.46
N GLN A 83 8.73 -8.23 7.02
CA GLN A 83 9.60 -9.18 6.35
C GLN A 83 8.87 -10.50 6.05
N SER A 84 8.14 -11.04 7.02
CA SER A 84 7.32 -12.24 6.82
C SER A 84 6.31 -12.06 5.69
N PHE A 85 5.70 -10.89 5.56
CA PHE A 85 4.81 -10.58 4.46
C PHE A 85 5.55 -10.51 3.11
N LEU A 86 6.73 -9.89 3.04
CA LEU A 86 7.55 -9.87 1.82
C LEU A 86 7.93 -11.29 1.38
N ASP A 87 8.29 -12.16 2.32
CA ASP A 87 8.63 -13.55 2.05
C ASP A 87 7.41 -14.32 1.51
N ILE A 88 6.23 -14.12 2.08
CA ILE A 88 4.97 -14.73 1.61
C ILE A 88 4.65 -14.30 0.17
N VAL A 89 4.78 -13.01 -0.14
CA VAL A 89 4.51 -12.49 -1.49
C VAL A 89 5.52 -13.07 -2.48
N THR A 90 6.81 -13.02 -2.15
CA THR A 90 7.90 -13.50 -3.00
C THR A 90 7.76 -14.99 -3.27
N SER A 91 7.54 -15.80 -2.23
CA SER A 91 7.29 -17.24 -2.35
C SER A 91 6.07 -17.53 -3.22
N ALA A 92 4.95 -16.84 -3.00
CA ALA A 92 3.74 -17.04 -3.79
C ALA A 92 3.93 -16.67 -5.27
N ALA A 93 4.70 -15.64 -5.55
CA ALA A 93 4.99 -15.20 -6.92
C ALA A 93 5.83 -16.20 -7.69
N HIS A 94 6.84 -16.79 -7.04
CA HIS A 94 7.64 -17.87 -7.63
C HIS A 94 6.82 -19.14 -7.83
N ASN A 95 6.05 -19.55 -6.82
CA ASN A 95 5.23 -20.76 -6.89
C ASN A 95 4.13 -20.70 -7.97
N GLN A 96 3.67 -19.49 -8.31
CA GLN A 96 2.66 -19.27 -9.35
C GLN A 96 3.26 -18.86 -10.71
N CYS A 97 4.59 -18.78 -10.83
CA CYS A 97 5.29 -18.30 -12.02
C CYS A 97 4.82 -16.91 -12.49
N ILE A 98 4.51 -16.01 -11.55
CA ILE A 98 4.02 -14.64 -11.81
C ILE A 98 5.16 -13.62 -11.76
N TYR A 99 6.28 -13.96 -11.11
CA TYR A 99 7.40 -13.05 -10.92
C TYR A 99 8.10 -12.71 -12.24
N ASN A 100 8.26 -11.41 -12.50
CA ASN A 100 9.14 -10.86 -13.53
C ASN A 100 10.19 -9.96 -12.89
N GLU A 101 11.33 -9.79 -13.55
CA GLU A 101 12.39 -8.90 -13.10
C GLU A 101 11.87 -7.46 -12.89
N GLY A 102 12.26 -6.85 -11.77
CA GLY A 102 11.80 -5.52 -11.36
C GLY A 102 10.50 -5.51 -10.55
N MET A 103 9.77 -6.62 -10.46
CA MET A 103 8.62 -6.74 -9.54
C MET A 103 9.10 -6.69 -8.10
N SER A 104 8.61 -5.71 -7.36
CA SER A 104 8.99 -5.49 -5.97
C SER A 104 7.82 -4.97 -5.16
N VAL A 105 7.95 -5.12 -3.85
CA VAL A 105 7.06 -4.57 -2.84
C VAL A 105 7.93 -3.68 -1.94
N LEU A 106 7.66 -2.38 -1.93
CA LEU A 106 8.48 -1.42 -1.18
C LEU A 106 7.72 -0.93 0.05
N PRO A 107 7.94 -1.52 1.25
CA PRO A 107 7.33 -1.05 2.49
C PRO A 107 7.83 0.35 2.85
N GLN A 108 6.91 1.24 3.20
CA GLN A 108 7.23 2.56 3.75
C GLN A 108 6.57 2.76 5.09
N TYR A 109 7.13 3.61 5.94
CA TYR A 109 6.53 4.01 7.21
C TYR A 109 6.20 5.48 7.15
N LEU A 110 4.95 5.84 7.43
CA LEU A 110 4.46 7.20 7.21
C LEU A 110 3.67 7.69 8.42
N ARG A 111 3.92 8.94 8.85
CA ARG A 111 3.09 9.67 9.81
C ARG A 111 1.98 10.44 9.10
N ARG A 112 0.89 10.78 9.80
CA ARG A 112 -0.27 11.52 9.23
C ARG A 112 0.09 12.77 8.45
N ALA A 113 1.08 13.51 8.95
CA ALA A 113 1.57 14.73 8.33
C ALA A 113 2.20 14.51 6.94
N GLU A 114 2.58 13.27 6.60
CA GLU A 114 3.25 12.92 5.35
C GLU A 114 2.26 12.44 4.28
N LEU A 115 1.04 12.04 4.66
CA LEU A 115 0.00 11.60 3.70
C LEU A 115 -0.28 12.58 2.55
N PRO A 116 -0.26 13.93 2.75
CA PRO A 116 -0.45 14.87 1.64
C PRO A 116 0.59 14.77 0.52
N ARG A 117 1.76 14.16 0.77
CA ARG A 117 2.77 13.88 -0.27
C ARG A 117 2.40 12.68 -1.15
N TRP A 118 1.48 11.84 -0.69
CA TRP A 118 1.11 10.58 -1.34
C TRP A 118 -0.31 10.60 -1.91
N LEU A 119 -1.24 11.33 -1.29
CA LEU A 119 -2.67 11.33 -1.62
C LEU A 119 -3.21 12.71 -1.98
N LYS A 120 -4.14 12.74 -2.95
CA LYS A 120 -4.86 13.97 -3.32
C LYS A 120 -5.69 14.45 -2.13
N PRO A 121 -5.93 15.77 -1.98
CA PRO A 121 -6.77 16.31 -0.91
C PRO A 121 -8.17 15.65 -0.82
N ALA A 122 -8.75 15.29 -1.96
CA ALA A 122 -10.05 14.62 -2.03
C ALA A 122 -10.06 13.21 -1.37
N ASP A 123 -8.91 12.54 -1.36
CA ASP A 123 -8.74 11.20 -0.79
C ASP A 123 -8.42 11.26 0.72
N LEU A 124 -7.91 12.39 1.23
CA LEU A 124 -7.63 12.61 2.65
C LEU A 124 -8.89 12.89 3.49
N ALA A 125 -9.93 13.47 2.90
CA ALA A 125 -11.11 13.97 3.61
C ALA A 125 -12.11 12.88 4.07
N ARG A 126 -11.92 11.62 3.67
CA ARG A 126 -12.91 10.54 3.90
C ARG A 126 -12.82 9.86 5.27
N GLY A 127 -12.14 10.47 6.23
CA GLY A 127 -11.94 9.88 7.55
C GLY A 127 -12.93 10.32 8.64
N ARG A 128 -13.73 9.38 9.18
CA ARG A 128 -14.62 9.41 10.38
C ARG A 128 -15.43 10.68 10.76
N LYS A 129 -15.53 11.70 9.89
CA LYS A 129 -16.64 12.66 9.87
C LYS A 129 -16.95 13.07 8.43
N ALA A 130 -17.68 12.23 7.70
CA ALA A 130 -18.23 12.58 6.40
C ALA A 130 -19.65 12.02 6.23
N THR A 131 -20.59 12.54 7.02
CA THR A 131 -21.99 12.56 6.56
C THR A 131 -22.10 13.63 5.50
N LYS A 132 -22.08 13.21 4.22
CA LYS A 132 -23.03 13.67 3.18
C LYS A 132 -22.79 12.90 1.87
N LYS A 133 -23.90 12.40 1.31
CA LYS A 133 -23.98 11.72 0.01
C LYS A 133 -23.42 12.62 -1.10
N VAL A 134 -22.59 12.06 -1.98
CA VAL A 134 -22.22 12.71 -3.25
C VAL A 134 -22.36 11.68 -4.38
N LYS A 135 -23.01 12.11 -5.46
CA LYS A 135 -23.37 11.33 -6.65
C LYS A 135 -22.12 11.03 -7.49
N TYR A 136 -22.09 9.84 -8.08
CA TYR A 136 -21.04 9.40 -9.01
C TYR A 136 -21.17 10.09 -10.36
N ASN A 137 -20.06 10.60 -10.89
CA ASN A 137 -19.83 10.71 -12.33
C ASN A 137 -18.56 9.90 -12.64
N ALA A 138 -18.68 8.98 -13.59
CA ALA A 138 -17.57 8.19 -14.11
C ALA A 138 -16.94 8.92 -15.30
N THR A 139 -15.61 9.00 -15.31
CA THR A 139 -14.84 9.36 -16.52
C THR A 139 -13.60 8.49 -16.62
N LEU A 140 -13.54 7.71 -17.69
CA LEU A 140 -12.39 6.96 -18.20
C LEU A 140 -11.40 7.91 -18.86
N GLN A 141 -10.09 7.75 -18.65
CA GLN A 141 -9.05 8.06 -19.67
C GLN A 141 -7.83 7.13 -19.53
N ARG A 142 -7.14 6.94 -20.67
CA ARG A 142 -6.18 5.89 -21.06
C ARG A 142 -4.83 6.55 -21.44
N GLN A 143 -3.73 5.75 -21.48
CA GLN A 143 -2.32 6.01 -21.92
C GLN A 143 -1.32 6.45 -20.81
N GLN A 144 -0.05 6.03 -20.70
CA GLN A 144 0.82 4.97 -21.27
C GLN A 144 2.18 4.91 -20.49
N GLN A 145 2.61 3.69 -20.08
CA GLN A 145 3.98 3.17 -19.68
C GLN A 145 4.81 3.88 -18.57
N SER A 146 5.58 3.25 -17.65
CA SER A 146 6.23 1.92 -17.41
C SER A 146 6.21 1.55 -15.90
N VAL A 147 6.43 0.29 -15.45
CA VAL A 147 5.95 -0.30 -14.15
C VAL A 147 7.00 -0.58 -13.07
N SER A 148 6.85 -0.09 -11.83
CA SER A 148 7.38 -0.67 -10.57
C SER A 148 6.43 -0.33 -9.44
N LEU A 149 6.24 -1.22 -8.47
CA LEU A 149 5.21 -1.12 -7.45
C LEU A 149 5.79 -0.78 -6.07
N SER A 150 5.21 0.25 -5.43
CA SER A 150 5.57 0.68 -4.08
C SER A 150 4.42 0.41 -3.11
N LEU A 151 4.68 -0.32 -2.02
CA LEU A 151 3.69 -0.66 -1.00
C LEU A 151 3.87 0.23 0.23
N CYS A 152 3.15 1.33 0.35
CA CYS A 152 3.27 2.15 1.56
C CYS A 152 2.51 1.56 2.74
N LEU A 153 3.19 1.41 3.88
CA LEU A 153 2.56 1.14 5.17
C LEU A 153 2.43 2.49 5.90
N TYR A 154 1.35 2.70 6.65
CA TYR A 154 1.07 3.99 7.27
C TYR A 154 0.55 3.84 8.71
N TRP A 155 0.77 4.86 9.53
CA TRP A 155 0.60 4.86 10.98
C TRP A 155 -0.33 5.98 11.48
N GLU A 156 -1.19 5.70 12.46
CA GLU A 156 -2.29 6.61 12.83
C GLU A 156 -2.10 7.54 14.03
N LYS A 157 -2.95 8.58 14.04
CA LYS A 157 -4.15 8.63 14.88
C LYS A 157 -5.33 9.04 14.02
N TRP A 158 -6.50 8.45 14.22
CA TRP A 158 -7.77 8.94 13.69
C TRP A 158 -8.23 10.18 14.45
#